data_AF-A0A1B6K394-F1
#
_entry.id   AF-A0A1B6K394-F1
#
_cell.length_a   1.000
_cell.length_b   1.000
_cell.length_c   1.000
_cell.angle_alpha   90.00
_cell.angle_beta   90.00
_cell.angle_gamma   90.00
#
_symmetry.space_group_name_H-M   'P 1'
#
loop_
_entity.id
_entity.type
_entity.pdbx_description
1 polymer ?
#
loop_
_entity_poly.entity_id
_entity_poly.type
_entity_poly.pdbx_seq_one_letter_code
_entity_poly.pdbx_strand_id
1 'polypeptide(L)'
;INIKYRNQRYIKMSSPHLNNLIIVGCMLTYSSVIFLGMDSRLTSEHAFPYICTARAWLLMAGFSLAFGAMFSKTWRVHSIFTDVKLNKKVIKDYQLFMVVGVLLVIDMGIMTTWQVTDPFYRDTKQMEPYSHPNSEDIIIIPENEYCQSNRMTIFVGSIYAYKGLLMIFGAFLAWETRHVSIPALNDSKYV
;
A
#
# COMPACT_ATOMS: atom_id res chain seq x y z
N ILE A 1 21.09 8.86 2.52
CA ILE A 1 21.42 9.19 3.94
C ILE A 1 21.29 7.95 4.84
N ASN A 2 20.14 7.27 4.85
CA ASN A 2 19.88 6.09 5.69
C ASN A 2 20.92 4.95 5.54
N ILE A 3 21.40 4.69 4.31
CA ILE A 3 22.43 3.66 4.04
C ILE A 3 23.84 4.14 4.46
N LYS A 4 24.21 5.37 4.10
CA LYS A 4 25.55 5.94 4.32
C LYS A 4 25.88 6.12 5.81
N TYR A 5 24.91 6.53 6.62
CA TYR A 5 25.10 6.80 8.05
C TYR A 5 24.52 5.72 8.97
N ARG A 6 24.29 4.51 8.45
CA ARG A 6 23.63 3.40 9.17
C ARG A 6 24.28 3.03 10.53
N ASN A 7 25.58 3.27 10.68
CA ASN A 7 26.33 2.93 11.89
C ASN A 7 26.26 4.00 13.00
N GLN A 8 25.71 5.19 12.73
CA GLN A 8 25.47 6.19 13.77
C GLN A 8 24.40 5.69 14.75
N ARG A 9 24.64 5.91 16.05
CA ARG A 9 23.78 5.43 17.16
C ARG A 9 22.31 5.82 16.99
N TYR A 10 22.05 7.07 16.58
CA TYR A 10 20.70 7.58 16.35
C TYR A 10 19.97 6.84 15.19
N ILE A 11 20.64 6.66 14.04
CA ILE A 11 20.06 5.97 12.88
C ILE A 11 19.87 4.48 13.16
N LYS A 12 20.79 3.87 13.92
CA LYS A 12 20.68 2.46 14.32
C LYS A 12 19.48 2.20 15.24
N MET A 13 19.12 3.16 16.09
CA MET A 13 17.92 3.06 16.94
C MET A 13 16.61 3.12 16.15
N SER A 14 16.54 3.86 15.03
CA SER A 14 15.31 4.00 14.23
C SER A 14 15.02 2.81 13.29
N SER A 15 15.77 1.71 13.39
CA SER A 15 15.62 0.49 12.59
C SER A 15 15.79 0.76 11.08
N PRO A 16 17.02 0.99 10.60
CA PRO A 16 17.29 1.53 9.26
C PRO A 16 16.84 0.60 8.13
N HIS A 17 16.81 -0.72 8.37
CA HIS A 17 16.31 -1.71 7.41
C HIS A 17 14.81 -1.62 7.17
N LEU A 18 14.01 -1.38 8.22
CA LEU A 18 12.57 -1.17 8.10
C LEU A 18 12.25 0.16 7.41
N ASN A 19 13.06 1.21 7.65
CA ASN A 19 12.95 2.47 6.89
C ASN A 19 13.19 2.28 5.39
N ASN A 20 14.17 1.45 5.01
CA ASN A 20 14.39 1.13 3.59
C ASN A 20 13.17 0.42 2.99
N LEU A 21 12.52 -0.46 3.75
CA LEU A 21 11.31 -1.17 3.30
C LEU A 21 10.12 -0.21 3.11
N ILE A 22 9.95 0.79 3.99
CA ILE A 22 8.95 1.85 3.83
C ILE A 22 9.19 2.62 2.53
N ILE A 23 10.44 3.02 2.27
CA ILE A 23 10.79 3.75 1.04
C ILE A 23 10.46 2.90 -0.20
N VAL A 24 10.78 1.61 -0.20
CA VAL A 24 10.41 0.71 -1.30
C VAL A 24 8.89 0.64 -1.48
N GLY A 25 8.13 0.52 -0.39
CA GLY A 25 6.66 0.57 -0.41
C GLY A 25 6.13 1.87 -1.03
N CYS A 26 6.66 3.02 -0.61
CA CYS A 26 6.31 4.33 -1.18
C CYS A 26 6.61 4.41 -2.68
N MET A 27 7.79 3.92 -3.12
CA MET A 27 8.15 3.90 -4.55
C MET A 27 7.15 3.07 -5.37
N LEU A 28 6.72 1.91 -4.87
CA LEU A 28 5.70 1.08 -5.52
C LEU A 28 4.35 1.79 -5.60
N THR A 29 3.94 2.47 -4.52
CA THR A 29 2.69 3.26 -4.55
C THR A 29 2.77 4.41 -5.57
N TYR A 30 3.92 5.08 -5.70
CA TYR A 30 4.10 6.10 -6.74
C TYR A 30 4.04 5.51 -8.14
N SER A 31 4.65 4.35 -8.37
CA SER A 31 4.51 3.64 -9.66
C SER A 31 3.05 3.34 -9.98
N SER A 32 2.21 2.97 -9.00
CA SER A 32 0.78 2.71 -9.23
C SER A 32 0.02 3.94 -9.76
N VAL A 33 0.43 5.16 -9.37
CA VAL A 33 -0.15 6.41 -9.87
C VAL A 33 0.23 6.64 -11.33
N ILE A 34 1.44 6.26 -11.74
CA ILE A 34 1.86 6.33 -13.15
C ILE A 34 0.98 5.40 -13.99
N PHE A 35 0.75 4.16 -13.54
CA PHE A 35 -0.14 3.23 -14.24
C PHE A 35 -1.60 3.70 -14.27
N LEU A 36 -2.06 4.45 -13.25
CA LEU A 36 -3.38 5.06 -13.26
C LEU A 36 -3.53 6.13 -14.35
N GLY A 37 -2.46 6.86 -14.69
CA GLY A 37 -2.47 7.88 -15.74
C GLY A 37 -2.29 7.34 -17.16
N MET A 38 -2.17 6.02 -17.35
CA MET A 38 -2.02 5.41 -18.66
C MET A 38 -3.39 5.09 -19.26
N ASP A 39 -3.79 5.87 -20.27
CA ASP A 39 -5.03 5.66 -21.03
C ASP A 39 -4.80 4.81 -22.30
N SER A 40 -5.90 4.29 -22.88
CA SER A 40 -5.87 3.52 -24.14
C SER A 40 -5.50 4.36 -25.37
N ARG A 41 -5.34 5.68 -25.22
CA ARG A 41 -4.73 6.53 -26.26
C ARG A 41 -3.22 6.34 -26.35
N LEU A 42 -2.58 6.05 -25.22
CA LEU A 42 -1.12 5.85 -25.11
C LEU A 42 -0.73 4.38 -25.22
N THR A 43 -1.67 3.48 -24.92
CA THR A 43 -1.43 2.03 -24.90
C THR A 43 -2.46 1.27 -25.71
N SER A 44 -2.10 0.09 -26.20
CA SER A 44 -3.04 -0.76 -26.95
C SER A 44 -4.22 -1.16 -26.07
N GLU A 45 -5.41 -1.19 -26.66
CA GLU A 45 -6.65 -1.70 -26.08
C GLU A 45 -6.52 -3.07 -25.40
N HIS A 46 -5.68 -3.96 -25.96
CA HIS A 46 -5.41 -5.27 -25.39
C HIS A 46 -4.53 -5.24 -24.12
N ALA A 47 -3.77 -4.16 -23.93
CA ALA A 47 -2.90 -3.98 -22.76
C ALA A 47 -3.66 -3.40 -21.55
N PHE A 48 -4.83 -2.79 -21.77
CA PHE A 48 -5.58 -2.10 -20.72
C PHE A 48 -5.92 -2.98 -19.50
N PRO A 49 -6.43 -4.22 -19.66
CA PRO A 49 -6.68 -5.11 -18.51
C PRO A 49 -5.44 -5.45 -17.69
N TYR A 50 -4.28 -5.55 -18.34
CA TYR A 50 -3.01 -5.80 -17.67
C TYR A 50 -2.54 -4.59 -16.87
N ILE A 51 -2.76 -3.37 -17.39
CA ILE A 51 -2.49 -2.12 -16.68
C ILE A 51 -3.37 -2.00 -15.43
N CYS A 52 -4.68 -2.28 -15.56
CA CYS A 52 -5.62 -2.33 -14.44
C CYS A 52 -5.13 -3.27 -13.34
N THR A 53 -4.71 -4.47 -13.74
CA THR A 53 -4.19 -5.49 -12.83
C THR A 53 -2.90 -5.02 -12.16
N ALA A 54 -1.91 -4.56 -12.95
CA ALA A 54 -0.63 -4.08 -12.43
C ALA A 54 -0.81 -2.94 -11.43
N ARG A 55 -1.71 -1.99 -11.71
CA ARG A 55 -2.06 -0.89 -10.79
C ARG A 55 -2.56 -1.42 -9.46
N ALA A 56 -3.52 -2.34 -9.46
CA ALA A 56 -4.09 -2.90 -8.22
C ALA A 56 -3.04 -3.65 -7.41
N TRP A 57 -2.19 -4.45 -8.07
CA TRP A 57 -1.11 -5.20 -7.44
C TRP A 57 -0.05 -4.30 -6.81
N LEU A 58 0.41 -3.26 -7.53
CA LEU A 58 1.40 -2.31 -7.04
C LEU A 58 0.87 -1.53 -5.84
N LEU A 59 -0.39 -1.10 -5.88
CA LEU A 59 -1.01 -0.37 -4.79
C LEU A 59 -1.13 -1.23 -3.52
N MET A 60 -1.58 -2.49 -3.67
CA MET A 60 -1.71 -3.43 -2.56
C MET A 60 -0.36 -3.78 -1.93
N ALA A 61 0.62 -4.15 -2.75
CA ALA A 61 1.95 -4.48 -2.28
C ALA A 61 2.65 -3.28 -1.64
N GLY A 62 2.53 -2.09 -2.25
CA GLY A 62 3.09 -0.84 -1.75
C GLY A 62 2.52 -0.45 -0.38
N PHE A 63 1.19 -0.54 -0.23
CA PHE A 63 0.53 -0.31 1.06
C PHE A 63 1.04 -1.27 2.13
N SER A 64 1.09 -2.58 1.85
CA SER A 64 1.52 -3.58 2.83
C SER A 64 2.98 -3.47 3.23
N LEU A 65 3.86 -3.13 2.30
CA LEU A 65 5.27 -2.88 2.59
C LEU A 65 5.44 -1.66 3.49
N ALA A 66 4.79 -0.54 3.15
CA ALA A 66 4.89 0.70 3.92
C ALA A 66 4.24 0.57 5.31
N PHE A 67 2.96 0.20 5.35
CA PHE A 67 2.20 0.07 6.59
C PHE A 67 2.73 -1.07 7.46
N GLY A 68 3.04 -2.23 6.89
CA GLY A 68 3.59 -3.38 7.63
C GLY A 68 4.94 -3.06 8.28
N ALA A 69 5.80 -2.29 7.61
CA ALA A 69 7.07 -1.85 8.17
C ALA A 69 6.90 -0.82 9.30
N MET A 70 5.97 0.14 9.15
CA MET A 70 5.62 1.08 10.22
C MET A 70 5.02 0.34 11.43
N PHE A 71 4.06 -0.54 11.20
CA PHE A 71 3.46 -1.39 12.21
C PHE A 71 4.51 -2.20 12.99
N SER A 72 5.44 -2.83 12.26
CA SER A 72 6.54 -3.61 12.86
C SER A 72 7.46 -2.76 13.74
N LYS A 73 7.71 -1.49 13.35
CA LYS A 73 8.48 -0.54 14.18
C LYS A 73 7.76 -0.21 15.47
N THR A 74 6.47 0.13 15.40
CA THR A 74 5.65 0.46 16.58
C THR A 74 5.53 -0.75 17.50
N TRP A 75 5.32 -1.94 16.94
CA TRP A 75 5.30 -3.20 17.69
C TRP A 75 6.61 -3.48 18.42
N ARG A 76 7.76 -3.23 17.76
CA ARG A 76 9.08 -3.37 18.39
C ARG A 76 9.20 -2.50 19.64
N VAL A 77 8.77 -1.23 19.54
CA VAL A 77 8.77 -0.30 20.68
C VAL A 77 7.84 -0.85 21.76
N HIS A 78 6.58 -1.11 21.45
CA HIS A 78 5.61 -1.66 22.41
C HIS A 78 6.15 -2.90 23.14
N SER A 79 6.70 -3.88 22.41
CA SER A 79 7.26 -5.11 22.99
C SER A 79 8.46 -4.86 23.91
N ILE A 80 9.26 -3.82 23.69
CA ILE A 80 10.41 -3.50 24.56
C ILE A 80 9.94 -2.90 25.89
N PHE A 81 8.85 -2.13 25.89
CA PHE A 81 8.36 -1.42 27.07
C PHE A 81 7.34 -2.21 27.90
N THR A 82 6.55 -3.06 27.27
CA THR A 82 5.54 -3.89 27.95
C THR A 82 6.15 -5.14 28.62
N ASP A 83 7.39 -5.52 28.28
CA ASP A 83 8.10 -6.64 28.94
C ASP A 83 8.62 -6.23 30.33
N VAL A 84 7.74 -6.29 31.34
CA VAL A 84 8.04 -6.04 32.77
C VAL A 84 8.89 -7.17 33.40
N LYS A 85 8.95 -8.35 32.77
CA LYS A 85 9.80 -9.47 33.20
C LYS A 85 11.12 -9.43 32.42
N LEU A 86 12.19 -9.00 33.10
CA LEU A 86 13.60 -8.82 32.67
C LEU A 86 14.30 -10.01 31.99
N ASN A 87 13.69 -10.70 31.04
CA ASN A 87 14.43 -11.47 30.05
C ASN A 87 14.71 -10.52 28.89
N LYS A 88 15.97 -10.05 28.75
CA LYS A 88 16.45 -9.27 27.60
C LYS A 88 16.15 -10.02 26.30
N LYS A 89 14.93 -9.87 25.78
CA LYS A 89 14.52 -10.48 24.52
C LYS A 89 15.13 -9.65 23.41
N VAL A 90 16.23 -10.12 22.85
CA VAL A 90 16.84 -9.51 21.67
C VAL A 90 15.91 -9.79 20.49
N ILE A 91 15.03 -8.85 20.19
CA ILE A 91 14.17 -8.91 19.00
C ILE A 91 15.08 -8.83 17.78
N LYS A 92 15.10 -9.92 16.99
CA LYS A 92 15.91 -10.00 15.77
C LYS A 92 15.16 -9.34 14.61
N ASP A 93 15.88 -8.62 13.76
CA ASP A 93 15.32 -7.97 12.57
C ASP A 93 14.53 -8.94 11.66
N TYR A 94 14.96 -10.21 11.59
CA TYR A 94 14.25 -11.26 10.82
C TYR A 94 12.80 -11.49 11.27
N GLN A 95 12.50 -11.37 12.56
CA GLN A 95 11.12 -11.55 13.05
C GLN A 95 10.19 -10.44 12.55
N LEU A 96 10.72 -9.22 12.44
CA LEU A 96 9.98 -8.06 11.93
C LEU A 96 9.74 -8.21 10.42
N PHE A 97 10.75 -8.65 9.67
CA PHE A 97 10.59 -8.97 8.24
C PHE A 97 9.59 -10.10 8.00
N MET A 98 9.54 -11.10 8.88
CA MET A 98 8.58 -12.20 8.77
C MET A 98 7.13 -11.70 8.90
N VAL A 99 6.85 -10.76 9.82
CA VAL A 99 5.52 -10.14 9.94
C VAL A 99 5.11 -9.44 8.64
N VAL A 100 5.99 -8.62 8.07
CA VAL A 100 5.71 -7.94 6.78
C VAL A 100 5.54 -8.94 5.64
N GLY A 101 6.36 -10.00 5.62
CA GLY A 101 6.26 -11.07 4.63
C GLY A 101 4.91 -11.80 4.70
N VAL A 102 4.41 -12.10 5.90
CA VAL A 102 3.09 -12.72 6.08
C VAL A 102 1.98 -11.81 5.56
N LEU A 103 2.02 -10.50 5.87
CA LEU A 103 1.04 -9.54 5.35
C LEU A 103 1.04 -9.49 3.82
N LEU A 104 2.22 -9.54 3.19
CA LEU A 104 2.34 -9.60 1.74
C LEU A 104 1.83 -10.92 1.14
N VAL A 105 2.07 -12.05 1.79
CA VAL A 105 1.56 -13.35 1.32
C VAL A 105 0.03 -13.37 1.36
N ILE A 106 -0.58 -12.82 2.41
CA ILE A 106 -2.04 -12.68 2.50
C ILE A 106 -2.55 -11.82 1.34
N ASP A 107 -1.93 -10.66 1.08
CA ASP A 107 -2.30 -9.78 -0.02
C ASP A 107 -2.17 -10.46 -1.39
N MET A 108 -1.07 -11.17 -1.62
CA MET A 108 -0.86 -11.93 -2.85
C MET A 108 -1.91 -13.02 -3.00
N GLY A 109 -2.29 -13.71 -1.91
CA GLY A 109 -3.38 -14.68 -1.90
C GLY A 109 -4.74 -14.08 -2.27
N ILE A 110 -5.08 -12.92 -1.70
CA ILE A 110 -6.33 -12.21 -2.02
C ILE A 110 -6.33 -11.75 -3.48
N MET A 111 -5.24 -11.15 -3.95
CA MET A 111 -5.13 -10.65 -5.32
C MET A 111 -5.14 -11.78 -6.36
N THR A 112 -4.42 -12.87 -6.11
CA THR A 112 -4.45 -14.04 -7.00
C THR A 112 -5.83 -14.67 -7.05
N THR A 113 -6.50 -14.81 -5.89
CA THR A 113 -7.88 -15.33 -5.84
C THR A 113 -8.82 -14.45 -6.65
N TRP A 114 -8.69 -13.12 -6.55
CA TRP A 114 -9.48 -12.19 -7.35
C TRP A 114 -9.20 -12.37 -8.85
N GLN A 115 -7.93 -12.38 -9.27
CA GLN A 115 -7.59 -12.55 -10.69
C GLN A 115 -8.06 -13.89 -11.29
N VAL A 116 -8.00 -14.97 -10.52
CA VAL A 116 -8.41 -16.31 -10.99
C VAL A 116 -9.94 -16.43 -11.08
N THR A 117 -10.67 -15.79 -10.17
CA THR A 117 -12.14 -15.91 -10.11
C THR A 117 -12.85 -14.90 -11.00
N ASP A 118 -12.33 -13.67 -11.10
CA ASP A 118 -12.96 -12.56 -11.81
C ASP A 118 -11.87 -11.57 -12.29
N PRO A 119 -11.21 -11.87 -13.43
CA PRO A 119 -10.18 -11.01 -13.99
C PRO A 119 -10.76 -9.64 -14.40
N PHE A 120 -9.93 -8.60 -14.35
CA PHE A 120 -10.33 -7.27 -14.81
C PHE A 120 -10.55 -7.29 -16.33
N TYR A 121 -11.61 -6.62 -16.77
CA TYR A 121 -11.87 -6.34 -18.18
C TYR A 121 -12.08 -4.84 -18.38
N ARG A 122 -11.92 -4.40 -19.64
CA ARG A 122 -12.20 -3.03 -20.03
C ARG A 122 -13.70 -2.87 -20.25
N ASP A 123 -14.26 -1.83 -19.65
CA ASP A 123 -15.64 -1.41 -19.87
C ASP A 123 -15.67 0.07 -20.27
N THR A 124 -16.69 0.50 -21.00
CA THR A 124 -16.82 1.87 -21.49
C THR A 124 -18.17 2.46 -21.11
N LYS A 125 -18.14 3.70 -20.62
CA LYS A 125 -19.34 4.48 -20.29
C LYS A 125 -19.45 5.63 -21.26
N GLN A 126 -20.53 5.64 -22.03
CA GLN A 126 -20.89 6.78 -22.86
C GLN A 126 -21.36 7.93 -21.96
N MET A 127 -20.84 9.13 -22.21
CA MET A 127 -21.30 10.35 -21.53
C MET A 127 -22.23 11.15 -22.44
N GLU A 128 -22.75 12.26 -21.92
CA GLU A 128 -23.74 13.06 -22.65
C GLU A 128 -23.19 13.56 -23.99
N PRO A 129 -23.94 13.39 -25.10
CA PRO A 129 -23.54 13.89 -26.41
C PRO A 129 -23.47 15.42 -26.42
N TYR A 130 -22.49 15.97 -27.12
CA TYR A 130 -22.40 17.40 -27.38
C TYR A 130 -22.22 17.70 -28.87
N SER A 131 -22.74 18.83 -29.32
CA SER A 131 -22.61 19.27 -30.71
C SER A 131 -21.19 19.73 -31.02
N HIS A 132 -20.74 19.45 -32.24
CA HIS A 132 -19.42 19.87 -32.68
C HIS A 132 -19.36 21.40 -32.83
N PRO A 133 -18.34 22.10 -32.30
CA PRO A 133 -18.32 23.56 -32.22
C PRO A 133 -18.35 24.30 -33.58
N ASN A 134 -17.93 23.63 -34.67
CA ASN A 134 -17.82 24.23 -36.01
C ASN A 134 -18.78 23.64 -37.06
N SER A 135 -19.65 22.71 -36.68
CA SER A 135 -20.47 21.97 -37.65
C SER A 135 -21.74 21.45 -36.99
N GLU A 136 -22.89 21.92 -37.47
CA GLU A 136 -24.22 21.60 -36.91
C GLU A 136 -24.64 20.14 -37.17
N ASP A 137 -24.03 19.48 -38.17
CA ASP A 137 -24.36 18.10 -38.56
C ASP A 137 -23.56 17.00 -37.83
N ILE A 138 -22.63 17.38 -36.92
CA ILE A 138 -21.77 16.43 -36.20
C ILE A 138 -22.07 16.46 -34.70
N ILE A 139 -22.36 15.29 -34.13
CA ILE A 139 -22.55 15.08 -32.69
C ILE A 139 -21.38 14.22 -32.18
N ILE A 140 -20.71 14.67 -31.12
CA ILE A 140 -19.63 13.93 -30.46
C ILE A 140 -20.20 13.25 -29.22
N ILE A 141 -19.99 11.93 -29.13
CA ILE A 141 -20.35 11.11 -27.97
C ILE A 141 -19.04 10.70 -27.29
N PRO A 142 -18.65 11.34 -26.17
CA PRO A 142 -17.44 10.96 -25.46
C PRO A 142 -17.64 9.64 -24.71
N GLU A 143 -16.62 8.79 -24.72
CA GLU A 143 -16.62 7.51 -24.01
C GLU A 143 -15.52 7.51 -22.94
N ASN A 144 -15.87 7.14 -21.70
CA ASN A 144 -14.91 6.96 -20.62
C ASN A 144 -14.58 5.48 -20.46
N GLU A 145 -13.30 5.14 -20.49
CA GLU A 145 -12.84 3.77 -20.30
C GLU A 145 -12.48 3.53 -18.83
N TYR A 146 -12.89 2.38 -18.29
CA TYR A 146 -12.57 2.02 -16.91
C TYR A 146 -12.36 0.52 -16.75
N CYS A 147 -11.67 0.16 -15.68
CA CYS A 147 -11.46 -1.22 -15.28
C CYS A 147 -12.67 -1.70 -14.48
N GLN A 148 -13.33 -2.76 -14.96
CA GLN A 148 -14.47 -3.34 -14.27
C GLN A 148 -14.21 -4.83 -13.99
N SER A 149 -14.77 -5.33 -12.90
CA SER A 149 -14.92 -6.75 -12.62
C SER A 149 -16.34 -6.98 -12.09
N ASN A 150 -16.92 -8.15 -12.35
CA ASN A 150 -18.32 -8.42 -12.07
C ASN A 150 -18.63 -8.38 -10.55
N ARG A 151 -17.64 -8.77 -9.73
CA ARG A 151 -17.71 -8.81 -8.26
C ARG A 151 -16.79 -7.78 -7.60
N MET A 152 -16.43 -6.71 -8.31
CA MET A 152 -15.48 -5.71 -7.83
C MET A 152 -15.81 -5.18 -6.43
N THR A 153 -17.08 -4.85 -6.17
CA THR A 153 -17.52 -4.30 -4.86
C THR A 153 -17.25 -5.26 -3.70
N ILE A 154 -17.38 -6.57 -3.91
CA ILE A 154 -17.18 -7.59 -2.87
C ILE A 154 -15.71 -7.70 -2.51
N PHE A 155 -14.83 -7.79 -3.52
CA PHE A 155 -13.38 -7.90 -3.30
C PHE A 155 -12.80 -6.60 -2.73
N VAL A 156 -13.17 -5.45 -3.29
CA VAL A 156 -12.75 -4.14 -2.79
C VAL A 156 -13.23 -3.90 -1.37
N GLY A 157 -14.50 -4.21 -1.08
CA GLY A 157 -15.07 -4.10 0.27
C GLY A 157 -14.33 -4.98 1.28
N SER A 158 -14.03 -6.22 0.89
CA SER A 158 -13.28 -7.17 1.73
C SER A 158 -11.85 -6.70 2.01
N ILE A 159 -11.16 -6.17 0.99
CA ILE A 159 -9.83 -5.58 1.13
C ILE A 159 -9.87 -4.38 2.07
N TYR A 160 -10.81 -3.45 1.88
CA TYR A 160 -10.91 -2.27 2.73
C TYR A 160 -11.25 -2.61 4.17
N ALA A 161 -12.11 -3.60 4.42
CA ALA A 161 -12.39 -4.08 5.77
C ALA A 161 -11.12 -4.65 6.44
N TYR A 162 -10.39 -5.54 5.75
CA TYR A 162 -9.14 -6.11 6.25
C TYR A 162 -8.07 -5.05 6.51
N LYS A 163 -7.82 -4.14 5.56
CA LYS A 163 -6.85 -3.05 5.73
C LYS A 163 -7.28 -2.06 6.81
N GLY A 164 -8.58 -1.77 6.90
CA GLY A 164 -9.15 -0.91 7.93
C GLY A 164 -8.90 -1.47 9.33
N LEU A 165 -9.15 -2.76 9.54
CA LEU A 165 -8.85 -3.44 10.81
C LEU A 165 -7.36 -3.39 11.16
N LEU A 166 -6.48 -3.61 10.18
CA LEU A 166 -5.04 -3.47 10.36
C LEU A 166 -4.64 -2.04 10.78
N MET A 167 -5.23 -1.02 10.16
CA MET A 167 -4.98 0.39 10.51
C MET A 167 -5.47 0.71 11.92
N ILE A 168 -6.65 0.25 12.31
CA ILE A 168 -7.19 0.43 13.67
C ILE A 168 -6.24 -0.21 14.70
N PHE A 169 -5.76 -1.43 14.42
CA PHE A 169 -4.81 -2.10 15.30
C PHE A 169 -3.46 -1.37 15.36
N GLY A 170 -2.97 -0.86 14.24
CA GLY A 170 -1.77 -0.02 14.20
C GLY A 170 -1.92 1.26 15.03
N ALA A 171 -3.08 1.92 14.93
CA ALA A 171 -3.41 3.10 15.71
C ALA A 171 -3.49 2.80 17.22
N PHE A 172 -4.06 1.66 17.60
CA PHE A 172 -4.09 1.20 18.98
C PHE A 172 -2.67 1.02 19.57
N LEU A 173 -1.76 0.39 18.83
CA LEU A 173 -0.36 0.25 19.28
C LEU A 173 0.36 1.60 19.34
N ALA A 174 0.11 2.48 18.38
CA ALA A 174 0.66 3.84 18.39
C ALA A 174 0.19 4.60 19.64
N TRP A 175 -1.07 4.45 20.01
CA TRP A 175 -1.64 5.03 21.23
C TRP A 175 -0.95 4.53 22.51
N GLU A 176 -0.80 3.22 22.67
CA GLU A 176 -0.12 2.61 23.83
C GLU A 176 1.33 3.08 23.96
N THR A 177 2.04 3.26 22.83
CA THR A 177 3.45 3.67 22.82
C THR A 177 3.66 5.19 22.98
N ARG A 178 2.60 6.01 23.01
CA ARG A 178 2.70 7.48 23.04
C ARG A 178 3.35 8.03 24.31
N HIS A 179 3.16 7.37 25.46
CA HIS A 179 3.68 7.84 26.76
C HIS A 179 5.15 7.47 27.00
N VAL A 180 5.75 6.74 26.06
CA VAL A 180 7.10 6.24 26.16
C VAL A 180 8.07 7.23 25.49
N SER A 181 8.56 8.20 26.26
CA SER A 181 9.52 9.19 25.78
C SER A 181 10.95 8.86 26.23
N ILE A 182 11.73 8.21 25.36
CA ILE A 182 13.20 8.19 25.49
C ILE A 182 13.73 9.47 24.83
N PRO A 183 14.49 10.35 25.51
CA PRO A 183 15.04 11.59 24.94
C PRO A 183 16.01 11.39 23.75
N ALA A 184 16.38 10.15 23.41
CA ALA A 184 17.19 9.79 22.24
C ALA A 184 16.37 9.30 21.02
N LEU A 185 15.03 9.22 21.14
CA LEU A 185 14.13 8.58 20.16
C LEU A 185 12.88 9.45 19.87
N ASN A 186 13.07 10.73 19.56
CA ASN A 186 11.99 11.70 19.30
C ASN A 186 11.28 11.50 17.94
N ASP A 187 11.33 10.29 17.36
CA ASP A 187 10.64 9.92 16.10
C ASP A 187 9.15 9.58 16.33
N SER A 188 8.73 9.31 17.59
CA SER A 188 7.33 8.97 17.93
C SER A 188 6.34 10.13 17.81
N LYS A 189 6.83 11.37 17.61
CA LYS A 189 5.98 12.56 17.45
C LYS A 189 5.60 12.85 16.00
N TYR A 190 6.23 12.16 15.03
CA TYR A 190 6.08 12.40 13.59
C TYR A 190 5.54 11.20 12.80
N VAL A 191 5.23 10.08 13.48
CA VAL A 191 4.61 8.86 12.89
C VAL A 191 3.21 8.68 13.45
#